data_AF-A0AAD9RS86-F1
#
_entry.id   AF-A0AAD9RS86-F1
#
_cell.length_a   1.000
_cell.length_b   1.000
_cell.length_c   1.000
_cell.angle_alpha   90.00
_cell.angle_beta   90.00
_cell.angle_gamma   90.00
#
_symmetry.space_group_name_H-M   'P 1'
#
loop_
_entity.id
_entity.type
_entity.pdbx_description
1 polymer ?
#
loop_
_entity_poly.entity_id
_entity_poly.type
_entity_poly.pdbx_seq_one_letter_code
_entity_poly.pdbx_strand_id
1 'polypeptide(L)'
;MVFEECTNALVICQEALKRISKRSTNTINANVLTALERLEEADKDILNDEIKELIKDMQERATYNKLEKDSLYVRGIMEELKKEIRERGSFDVLTKEIERIVSRRKEEEALFEECAVMKRTATDLRRTLAEEKMSNEAERTRLRNILLDLKNENERVKIASELEEKYLRAWNGAKRGQNSIECEEEWNKLKRSLDDLSTREKMEKRVSEELTKFLVQDIARIEEKIEEWQERYDREKKMYEKEIRKVRIEIEERQRDLEELTREYREKQEFIDAYLVEKEALRKWKEHEEHMRECAIKVQAWWRGVMVRRKLGPYRPEEKKKKRSIKAKK
;
A
#
# COMPACT_ATOMS: atom_id res chain seq x y z
N MET A 1 64.12 11.84 124.46
CA MET A 1 65.10 11.07 123.66
C MET A 1 64.63 10.98 122.22
N VAL A 2 64.05 9.88 121.72
CA VAL A 2 63.77 9.71 120.27
C VAL A 2 63.13 10.92 119.57
N PHE A 3 62.07 11.53 120.15
CA PHE A 3 61.46 12.73 119.56
C PHE A 3 62.35 14.00 119.58
N GLU A 4 63.22 14.16 120.59
CA GLU A 4 64.26 15.22 120.60
C GLU A 4 65.25 14.99 119.45
N GLU A 5 65.74 13.76 119.33
CA GLU A 5 66.70 13.33 118.31
C GLU A 5 66.12 13.51 116.89
N CYS A 6 64.85 13.17 116.66
CA CYS A 6 64.16 13.42 115.39
C CYS A 6 64.03 14.93 115.08
N THR A 7 63.63 15.77 116.06
CA THR A 7 63.58 17.23 115.82
C THR A 7 64.96 17.82 115.56
N ASN A 8 66.01 17.37 116.27
CA ASN A 8 67.37 17.83 116.07
C ASN A 8 67.95 17.35 114.72
N ALA A 9 67.65 16.12 114.30
CA ALA A 9 68.03 15.61 112.98
C ALA A 9 67.37 16.41 111.85
N LEU A 10 66.09 16.76 111.97
CA LEU A 10 65.42 17.64 111.00
C LEU A 10 66.05 19.04 110.95
N VAL A 11 66.45 19.62 112.09
CA VAL A 11 67.19 20.90 112.14
C VAL A 11 68.55 20.77 111.43
N ILE A 12 69.31 19.70 111.68
CA ILE A 12 70.60 19.44 111.02
C ILE A 12 70.42 19.28 109.49
N CYS A 13 69.39 18.55 109.04
CA CYS A 13 69.03 18.49 107.63
C CYS A 13 68.68 19.89 107.09
N GLN A 14 67.96 20.72 107.83
CA GLN A 14 67.61 22.07 107.42
C GLN A 14 68.83 23.00 107.31
N GLU A 15 69.84 22.84 108.16
CA GLU A 15 71.09 23.60 108.08
C GLU A 15 72.00 23.11 106.95
N ALA A 16 72.01 21.81 106.64
CA ALA A 16 72.65 21.27 105.45
C ALA A 16 72.00 21.82 104.16
N LEU A 17 70.66 21.78 104.07
CA LEU A 17 69.90 22.32 102.95
C LEU A 17 70.12 23.83 102.76
N LYS A 18 70.07 24.63 103.84
CA LYS A 18 70.38 26.07 103.81
C LYS A 18 71.82 26.38 103.35
N ARG A 19 72.79 25.49 103.58
CA ARG A 19 74.17 25.64 103.05
C ARG A 19 74.26 25.34 101.56
N ILE A 20 73.43 24.42 101.04
CA ILE A 20 73.38 24.06 99.61
C ILE A 20 72.64 25.16 98.81
N SER A 21 71.47 25.61 99.30
CA SER A 21 70.69 26.70 98.70
C SER A 21 71.52 27.95 98.40
N LYS A 22 72.45 28.32 99.29
CA LYS A 22 73.34 29.48 99.12
C LYS A 22 74.39 29.36 97.99
N ARG A 23 74.49 28.22 97.29
CA ARG A 23 75.42 28.04 96.16
C ARG A 23 74.78 28.14 94.77
N SER A 24 73.46 28.14 94.64
CA SER A 24 72.80 28.30 93.33
C SER A 24 71.58 29.20 93.41
N THR A 25 71.79 30.49 93.16
CA THR A 25 70.73 31.52 93.09
C THR A 25 70.82 32.31 91.78
N ASN A 26 70.59 31.64 90.65
CA ASN A 26 70.34 32.30 89.36
C ASN A 26 68.89 32.03 88.91
N THR A 27 68.08 33.08 88.91
CA THR A 27 66.63 33.07 88.65
C THR A 27 66.32 32.71 87.19
N ILE A 28 65.45 31.72 86.97
CA ILE A 28 64.90 31.37 85.65
C ILE A 28 63.38 31.20 85.76
N ASN A 29 62.65 31.60 84.71
CA ASN A 29 61.19 31.72 84.69
C ASN A 29 60.45 30.39 84.62
N ALA A 30 59.37 30.26 85.42
CA ALA A 30 58.48 29.09 85.41
C ALA A 30 57.72 28.87 84.08
N ASN A 31 57.64 29.89 83.22
CA ASN A 31 56.85 29.87 81.98
C ASN A 31 57.38 28.91 80.90
N VAL A 32 58.61 28.39 81.02
CA VAL A 32 59.22 27.48 80.02
C VAL A 32 58.63 26.06 80.12
N LEU A 33 58.24 25.63 81.33
CA LEU A 33 57.79 24.25 81.57
C LEU A 33 56.51 23.92 80.78
N THR A 34 55.51 24.82 80.84
CA THR A 34 54.20 24.68 80.19
C THR A 34 54.24 24.70 78.66
N ALA A 35 55.37 25.11 78.07
CA ALA A 35 55.60 25.08 76.63
C ALA A 35 56.21 23.75 76.16
N LEU A 36 57.13 23.17 76.94
CA LEU A 36 57.83 21.94 76.59
C LEU A 36 56.96 20.68 76.77
N GLU A 37 56.05 20.66 77.73
CA GLU A 37 55.08 19.56 77.91
C GLU A 37 54.05 19.41 76.76
N ARG A 38 54.09 20.32 75.77
CA ARG A 38 53.18 20.34 74.61
C ARG A 38 53.83 19.91 73.29
N LEU A 39 55.14 19.62 73.28
CA LEU A 39 55.82 19.06 72.11
C LEU A 39 55.67 17.54 72.09
N GLU A 40 55.41 16.98 70.92
CA GLU A 40 55.23 15.54 70.75
C GLU A 40 56.56 14.78 70.91
N GLU A 41 56.48 13.49 71.21
CA GLU A 41 57.62 12.64 71.56
C GLU A 41 58.73 12.63 70.48
N ALA A 42 58.37 12.88 69.22
CA ALA A 42 59.26 12.88 68.06
C ALA A 42 60.16 14.13 67.92
N ASP A 43 59.79 15.28 68.49
CA ASP A 43 60.59 16.52 68.39
C ASP A 43 61.70 16.61 69.45
N LYS A 44 61.69 15.71 70.45
CA LYS A 44 62.61 15.76 71.61
C LYS A 44 64.09 15.56 71.23
N ASP A 45 64.36 14.83 70.14
CA ASP A 45 65.71 14.58 69.65
C ASP A 45 66.36 15.81 68.97
N ILE A 46 65.56 16.85 68.64
CA ILE A 46 66.04 18.08 67.99
C ILE A 46 66.58 19.09 69.02
N LEU A 47 66.34 18.89 70.33
CA LEU A 47 66.79 19.84 71.37
C LEU A 47 68.31 19.81 71.59
N ASN A 48 68.93 20.99 71.51
CA ASN A 48 70.35 21.23 71.80
C ASN A 48 70.71 20.85 73.24
N ASP A 49 71.93 20.33 73.47
CA ASP A 49 72.30 19.73 74.76
C ASP A 49 72.32 20.73 75.94
N GLU A 50 72.57 22.02 75.66
CA GLU A 50 72.43 23.10 76.66
C GLU A 50 71.01 23.18 77.23
N ILE A 51 69.97 22.90 76.40
CA ILE A 51 68.57 22.91 76.84
C ILE A 51 68.26 21.65 77.66
N LYS A 52 68.90 20.51 77.35
CA LYS A 52 68.75 19.27 78.12
C LYS A 52 69.35 19.40 79.53
N GLU A 53 70.55 20.00 79.66
CA GLU A 53 71.11 20.36 80.97
C GLU A 53 70.23 21.41 81.69
N LEU A 54 69.69 22.42 80.98
CA LEU A 54 68.80 23.41 81.60
C LEU A 54 67.50 22.78 82.14
N ILE A 55 66.91 21.82 81.42
CA ILE A 55 65.74 21.06 81.87
C ILE A 55 66.08 20.26 83.14
N LYS A 56 67.24 19.58 83.15
CA LYS A 56 67.73 18.80 84.29
C LYS A 56 67.98 19.68 85.53
N ASP A 57 68.70 20.78 85.39
CA ASP A 57 68.98 21.72 86.49
C ASP A 57 67.69 22.40 87.01
N MET A 58 66.68 22.64 86.15
CA MET A 58 65.34 23.06 86.60
C MET A 58 64.56 21.95 87.31
N GLN A 59 64.68 20.68 86.91
CA GLN A 59 64.08 19.53 87.60
C GLN A 59 64.73 19.27 88.97
N GLU A 60 66.05 19.43 89.07
CA GLU A 60 66.79 19.38 90.34
C GLU A 60 66.36 20.54 91.28
N ARG A 61 66.14 21.74 90.74
CA ARG A 61 65.56 22.85 91.52
C ARG A 61 64.08 22.65 91.88
N ALA A 62 63.28 21.99 91.04
CA ALA A 62 61.88 21.67 91.35
C ALA A 62 61.77 20.61 92.46
N THR A 63 62.60 19.56 92.41
CA THR A 63 62.67 18.53 93.45
C THR A 63 63.22 19.08 94.76
N TYR A 64 64.22 19.97 94.74
CA TYR A 64 64.67 20.71 95.93
C TYR A 64 63.55 21.55 96.56
N ASN A 65 62.83 22.35 95.75
CA ASN A 65 61.72 23.18 96.24
C ASN A 65 60.56 22.35 96.82
N LYS A 66 60.34 21.14 96.29
CA LYS A 66 59.39 20.18 96.87
C LYS A 66 59.90 19.66 98.22
N LEU A 67 61.16 19.21 98.28
CA LEU A 67 61.77 18.68 99.50
C LEU A 67 61.82 19.72 100.64
N GLU A 68 62.07 21.00 100.34
CA GLU A 68 62.01 22.06 101.35
C GLU A 68 60.58 22.28 101.88
N LYS A 69 59.56 22.29 101.00
CA LYS A 69 58.15 22.38 101.42
C LYS A 69 57.72 21.16 102.25
N ASP A 70 58.06 19.96 101.80
CA ASP A 70 57.75 18.71 102.51
C ASP A 70 58.47 18.68 103.89
N SER A 71 59.70 19.19 103.98
CA SER A 71 60.45 19.33 105.24
C SER A 71 59.84 20.36 106.22
N LEU A 72 59.44 21.53 105.72
CA LEU A 72 58.72 22.54 106.51
C LEU A 72 57.40 21.97 107.07
N TYR A 73 56.67 21.24 106.22
CA TYR A 73 55.38 20.63 106.52
C TYR A 73 55.49 19.49 107.55
N VAL A 74 56.43 18.55 107.36
CA VAL A 74 56.72 17.49 108.34
C VAL A 74 57.17 18.06 109.69
N ARG A 75 57.97 19.14 109.71
CA ARG A 75 58.33 19.78 110.98
C ARG A 75 57.11 20.41 111.67
N GLY A 76 56.20 21.05 110.93
CA GLY A 76 54.94 21.57 111.48
C GLY A 76 54.12 20.48 112.19
N ILE A 77 53.91 19.34 111.51
CA ILE A 77 53.23 18.17 112.09
C ILE A 77 53.99 17.64 113.33
N MET A 78 55.32 17.58 113.30
CA MET A 78 56.10 17.14 114.46
C MET A 78 56.05 18.11 115.65
N GLU A 79 56.02 19.42 115.41
CA GLU A 79 55.86 20.43 116.46
C GLU A 79 54.46 20.34 117.10
N GLU A 80 53.42 20.15 116.28
CA GLU A 80 52.03 20.01 116.72
C GLU A 80 51.80 18.68 117.47
N LEU A 81 52.38 17.58 116.99
CA LEU A 81 52.41 16.28 117.69
C LEU A 81 53.20 16.32 119.00
N LYS A 82 54.33 17.06 119.04
CA LYS A 82 55.14 17.27 120.27
C LYS A 82 54.44 18.16 121.31
N LYS A 83 53.36 18.84 120.91
CA LYS A 83 52.40 19.49 121.80
C LYS A 83 51.30 18.51 122.22
N GLU A 84 50.66 17.81 121.27
CA GLU A 84 49.58 16.84 121.52
C GLU A 84 49.99 15.74 122.53
N ILE A 85 51.15 15.10 122.32
CA ILE A 85 51.68 14.07 123.22
C ILE A 85 51.91 14.64 124.64
N ARG A 86 52.31 15.92 124.74
CA ARG A 86 52.63 16.58 126.02
C ARG A 86 51.41 17.06 126.79
N GLU A 87 50.33 17.42 126.09
CA GLU A 87 49.09 17.93 126.68
C GLU A 87 48.02 16.85 126.89
N ARG A 88 48.01 15.79 126.06
CA ARG A 88 46.92 14.80 125.99
C ARG A 88 47.38 13.34 125.92
N GLY A 89 48.65 13.07 125.58
CA GLY A 89 49.16 11.71 125.40
C GLY A 89 48.60 10.95 124.19
N SER A 90 47.94 11.65 123.26
CA SER A 90 47.36 11.09 122.04
C SER A 90 48.22 11.35 120.80
N PHE A 91 47.80 10.79 119.67
CA PHE A 91 48.44 10.90 118.35
C PHE A 91 47.39 11.21 117.25
N ASP A 92 46.30 11.91 117.59
CA ASP A 92 45.18 12.15 116.69
C ASP A 92 45.53 13.11 115.55
N VAL A 93 46.48 14.05 115.76
CA VAL A 93 46.99 14.94 114.68
C VAL A 93 47.69 14.10 113.60
N LEU A 94 48.60 13.21 114.01
CA LEU A 94 49.31 12.33 113.07
C LEU A 94 48.34 11.34 112.40
N THR A 95 47.37 10.81 113.15
CA THR A 95 46.39 9.85 112.62
C THR A 95 45.51 10.48 111.54
N LYS A 96 44.91 11.65 111.81
CA LYS A 96 44.08 12.40 110.84
C LYS A 96 44.87 12.83 109.61
N GLU A 97 46.14 13.17 109.79
CA GLU A 97 47.01 13.54 108.66
C GLU A 97 47.39 12.32 107.80
N ILE A 98 47.64 11.16 108.41
CA ILE A 98 47.79 9.89 107.67
C ILE A 98 46.49 9.55 106.93
N GLU A 99 45.33 9.68 107.57
CA GLU A 99 44.01 9.45 106.93
C GLU A 99 43.77 10.41 105.75
N ARG A 100 44.14 11.69 105.89
CA ARG A 100 44.03 12.69 104.82
C ARG A 100 44.99 12.40 103.67
N ILE A 101 46.24 12.00 103.96
CA ILE A 101 47.22 11.59 102.94
C ILE A 101 46.75 10.32 102.22
N VAL A 102 46.23 9.32 102.93
CA VAL A 102 45.69 8.08 102.35
C VAL A 102 44.44 8.35 101.52
N SER A 103 43.55 9.25 101.95
CA SER A 103 42.36 9.63 101.19
C SER A 103 42.73 10.37 99.91
N ARG A 104 43.61 11.39 100.00
CA ARG A 104 44.14 12.10 98.84
C ARG A 104 44.87 11.16 97.87
N ARG A 105 45.59 10.16 98.38
CA ARG A 105 46.25 9.15 97.53
C ARG A 105 45.23 8.29 96.77
N LYS A 106 44.12 7.89 97.40
CA LYS A 106 43.04 7.15 96.71
C LYS A 106 42.34 8.01 95.67
N GLU A 107 42.16 9.30 95.93
CA GLU A 107 41.65 10.28 94.97
C GLU A 107 42.62 10.45 93.78
N GLU A 108 43.92 10.60 94.05
CA GLU A 108 44.99 10.62 93.03
C GLU A 108 44.98 9.32 92.19
N GLU A 109 44.93 8.15 92.82
CA GLU A 109 44.90 6.84 92.16
C GLU A 109 43.62 6.63 91.31
N ALA A 110 42.46 7.08 91.78
CA ALA A 110 41.21 7.05 91.02
C ALA A 110 41.26 7.98 89.79
N LEU A 111 41.77 9.21 89.96
CA LEU A 111 41.98 10.16 88.87
C LEU A 111 43.01 9.65 87.84
N PHE A 112 44.03 8.90 88.27
CA PHE A 112 44.98 8.27 87.36
C PHE A 112 44.34 7.17 86.51
N GLU A 113 43.50 6.29 87.07
CA GLU A 113 42.82 5.26 86.27
C GLU A 113 41.71 5.87 85.40
N GLU A 114 40.99 6.90 85.86
CA GLU A 114 40.05 7.66 85.00
C GLU A 114 40.79 8.31 83.83
N CYS A 115 41.95 8.94 84.08
CA CYS A 115 42.79 9.49 83.02
C CYS A 115 43.38 8.41 82.11
N ALA A 116 43.66 7.20 82.60
CA ALA A 116 44.11 6.08 81.78
C ALA A 116 42.97 5.56 80.88
N VAL A 117 41.76 5.39 81.42
CA VAL A 117 40.55 5.04 80.66
C VAL A 117 40.23 6.12 79.62
N MET A 118 40.22 7.40 80.00
CA MET A 118 39.94 8.51 79.08
C MET A 118 41.02 8.68 78.00
N LYS A 119 42.28 8.34 78.28
CA LYS A 119 43.32 8.23 77.24
C LYS A 119 43.05 7.07 76.29
N ARG A 120 42.71 5.87 76.79
CA ARG A 120 42.36 4.69 75.97
C ARG A 120 41.17 4.99 75.05
N THR A 121 40.07 5.53 75.58
CA THR A 121 38.89 5.88 74.78
C THR A 121 39.17 7.00 73.78
N ALA A 122 39.98 8.01 74.14
CA ALA A 122 40.42 9.03 73.19
C ALA A 122 41.29 8.46 72.05
N THR A 123 42.14 7.46 72.32
CA THR A 123 42.89 6.77 71.26
C THR A 123 42.01 5.90 70.37
N ASP A 124 41.05 5.15 70.93
CA ASP A 124 40.11 4.36 70.13
C ASP A 124 39.17 5.22 69.29
N LEU A 125 38.65 6.33 69.83
CA LEU A 125 37.83 7.28 69.06
C LEU A 125 38.62 7.98 67.95
N ARG A 126 39.92 8.24 68.13
CA ARG A 126 40.80 8.73 67.05
C ARG A 126 41.02 7.66 65.98
N ARG A 127 41.18 6.41 66.38
CA ARG A 127 41.35 5.26 65.48
C ARG A 127 40.10 5.02 64.64
N THR A 128 38.92 4.90 65.25
CA THR A 128 37.66 4.71 64.50
C THR A 128 37.33 5.91 63.62
N LEU A 129 37.61 7.14 64.06
CA LEU A 129 37.48 8.34 63.21
C LEU A 129 38.41 8.29 61.98
N ALA A 130 39.60 7.69 62.09
CA ALA A 130 40.51 7.50 60.95
C ALA A 130 40.05 6.37 60.02
N GLU A 131 39.60 5.24 60.58
CA GLU A 131 39.03 4.10 59.85
C GLU A 131 37.79 4.54 59.04
N GLU A 132 36.85 5.27 59.65
CA GLU A 132 35.66 5.85 59.01
C GLU A 132 36.02 6.88 57.92
N LYS A 133 37.01 7.75 58.16
CA LYS A 133 37.48 8.69 57.14
C LYS A 133 38.02 7.97 55.90
N MET A 134 38.84 6.93 56.09
CA MET A 134 39.38 6.13 54.99
C MET A 134 38.30 5.36 54.24
N SER A 135 37.33 4.78 54.95
CA SER A 135 36.15 4.11 54.39
C SER A 135 35.31 5.07 53.53
N ASN A 136 35.00 6.25 54.06
CA ASN A 136 34.22 7.28 53.38
C ASN A 136 34.97 7.87 52.18
N GLU A 137 36.28 8.06 52.25
CA GLU A 137 37.10 8.47 51.10
C GLU A 137 37.11 7.42 49.98
N ALA A 138 37.16 6.12 50.34
CA ALA A 138 37.10 5.01 49.38
C ALA A 138 35.72 4.87 48.72
N GLU A 139 34.61 4.98 49.46
CA GLU A 139 33.28 4.99 48.85
C GLU A 139 33.06 6.28 48.02
N ARG A 140 33.63 7.41 48.42
CA ARG A 140 33.65 8.64 47.59
C ARG A 140 34.42 8.48 46.28
N THR A 141 35.55 7.76 46.24
CA THR A 141 36.26 7.50 44.97
C THR A 141 35.48 6.50 44.11
N ARG A 142 34.92 5.44 44.71
CA ARG A 142 34.03 4.49 44.02
C ARG A 142 32.81 5.17 43.39
N LEU A 143 32.09 6.01 44.13
CA LEU A 143 30.93 6.76 43.63
C LEU A 143 31.32 7.79 42.55
N ARG A 144 32.50 8.44 42.67
CA ARG A 144 33.06 9.31 41.63
C ARG A 144 33.31 8.54 40.33
N ASN A 145 33.85 7.32 40.41
CA ASN A 145 34.09 6.47 39.24
C ASN A 145 32.78 6.02 38.58
N ILE A 146 31.82 5.50 39.38
CA ILE A 146 30.49 5.10 38.87
C ILE A 146 29.77 6.28 38.19
N LEU A 147 29.85 7.49 38.76
CA LEU A 147 29.28 8.69 38.16
C LEU A 147 29.96 9.07 36.83
N LEU A 148 31.28 8.88 36.73
CA LEU A 148 32.02 9.10 35.48
C LEU A 148 31.63 8.07 34.42
N ASP A 149 31.53 6.79 34.77
CA ASP A 149 31.15 5.71 33.85
C ASP A 149 29.71 5.89 33.33
N LEU A 150 28.75 6.20 34.22
CA LEU A 150 27.37 6.50 33.84
C LEU A 150 27.28 7.76 32.95
N LYS A 151 28.08 8.79 33.22
CA LYS A 151 28.15 10.00 32.38
C LYS A 151 28.70 9.68 30.99
N ASN A 152 29.75 8.86 30.91
CA ASN A 152 30.35 8.42 29.66
C ASN A 152 29.34 7.61 28.83
N GLU A 153 28.63 6.66 29.45
CA GLU A 153 27.64 5.85 28.76
C GLU A 153 26.44 6.67 28.28
N ASN A 154 25.95 7.62 29.09
CA ASN A 154 24.90 8.55 28.68
C ASN A 154 25.29 9.37 27.43
N GLU A 155 26.54 9.86 27.37
CA GLU A 155 27.01 10.60 26.19
C GLU A 155 27.20 9.67 24.97
N ARG A 156 27.62 8.41 25.16
CA ARG A 156 27.68 7.40 24.08
C ARG A 156 26.29 7.10 23.50
N VAL A 157 25.29 6.86 24.35
CA VAL A 157 23.90 6.63 23.94
C VAL A 157 23.32 7.84 23.22
N LYS A 158 23.60 9.06 23.71
CA LYS A 158 23.20 10.31 23.05
C LYS A 158 23.82 10.45 21.65
N ILE A 159 25.14 10.23 21.51
CA ILE A 159 25.83 10.29 20.21
C ILE A 159 25.28 9.23 19.24
N ALA A 160 24.99 8.02 19.72
CA ALA A 160 24.37 6.96 18.93
C ALA A 160 22.97 7.37 18.44
N SER A 161 22.10 7.84 19.34
CA SER A 161 20.74 8.30 19.01
C SER A 161 20.75 9.47 18.03
N GLU A 162 21.64 10.45 18.21
CA GLU A 162 21.82 11.55 17.25
C GLU A 162 22.26 11.05 15.85
N LEU A 163 23.12 10.03 15.79
CA LEU A 163 23.59 9.45 14.53
C LEU A 163 22.49 8.64 13.84
N GLU A 164 21.75 7.82 14.60
CA GLU A 164 20.57 7.09 14.13
C GLU A 164 19.50 8.05 13.59
N GLU A 165 19.20 9.14 14.31
CA GLU A 165 18.21 10.14 13.87
C GLU A 165 18.68 10.88 12.60
N LYS A 166 19.98 11.14 12.44
CA LYS A 166 20.57 11.68 11.20
C LYS A 166 20.47 10.68 10.04
N TYR A 167 20.81 9.40 10.28
CA TYR A 167 20.69 8.32 9.28
C TYR A 167 19.24 8.10 8.85
N LEU A 168 18.31 7.95 9.80
CA LEU A 168 16.89 7.73 9.53
C LEU A 168 16.27 8.91 8.77
N ARG A 169 16.66 10.16 9.06
CA ARG A 169 16.21 11.32 8.26
C ARG A 169 16.73 11.27 6.82
N ALA A 170 17.99 10.92 6.61
CA ALA A 170 18.58 10.78 5.27
C ALA A 170 17.93 9.63 4.48
N TRP A 171 17.79 8.45 5.10
CA TRP A 171 17.16 7.27 4.50
C TRP A 171 15.68 7.50 4.14
N ASN A 172 14.89 8.05 5.07
CA ASN A 172 13.49 8.41 4.79
C ASN A 172 13.38 9.53 3.74
N GLY A 173 14.33 10.47 3.69
CA GLY A 173 14.42 11.48 2.63
C GLY A 173 14.64 10.84 1.25
N ALA A 174 15.65 9.97 1.14
CA ALA A 174 15.96 9.24 -0.08
C ALA A 174 14.79 8.35 -0.53
N LYS A 175 14.17 7.56 0.38
CA LYS A 175 13.07 6.67 -0.01
C LYS A 175 11.78 7.44 -0.36
N ARG A 176 11.49 8.60 0.25
CA ARG A 176 10.42 9.49 -0.23
C ARG A 176 10.72 10.03 -1.63
N GLY A 177 11.97 10.46 -1.90
CA GLY A 177 12.39 10.92 -3.23
C GLY A 177 12.23 9.82 -4.29
N GLN A 178 12.73 8.62 -4.01
CA GLN A 178 12.57 7.45 -4.88
C GLN A 178 11.09 7.12 -5.13
N ASN A 179 10.27 7.00 -4.07
CA ASN A 179 8.83 6.73 -4.23
C ASN A 179 8.12 7.82 -5.04
N SER A 180 8.53 9.09 -4.92
CA SER A 180 7.97 10.18 -5.71
C SER A 180 8.26 10.02 -7.20
N ILE A 181 9.50 9.62 -7.54
CA ILE A 181 9.91 9.35 -8.92
C ILE A 181 9.20 8.10 -9.47
N GLU A 182 9.12 7.01 -8.69
CA GLU A 182 8.39 5.78 -9.05
C GLU A 182 6.91 6.09 -9.36
N CYS A 183 6.24 6.87 -8.50
CA CYS A 183 4.86 7.31 -8.73
C CYS A 183 4.71 8.24 -9.93
N GLU A 184 5.66 9.17 -10.15
CA GLU A 184 5.62 10.09 -11.29
C GLU A 184 5.86 9.36 -12.62
N GLU A 185 6.75 8.35 -12.65
CA GLU A 185 6.94 7.49 -13.81
C GLU A 185 5.68 6.69 -14.17
N GLU A 186 5.07 6.01 -13.19
CA GLU A 186 3.84 5.25 -13.42
C GLU A 186 2.66 6.15 -13.81
N TRP A 187 2.55 7.33 -13.20
CA TRP A 187 1.59 8.34 -13.64
C TRP A 187 1.82 8.75 -15.11
N ASN A 188 3.08 8.99 -15.51
CA ASN A 188 3.42 9.35 -16.89
C ASN A 188 3.20 8.19 -17.88
N LYS A 189 3.45 6.94 -17.49
CA LYS A 189 3.15 5.73 -18.28
C LYS A 189 1.62 5.60 -18.51
N LEU A 190 0.82 5.75 -17.45
CA LEU A 190 -0.64 5.75 -17.51
C LEU A 190 -1.18 6.91 -18.36
N LYS A 191 -0.64 8.12 -18.21
CA LYS A 191 -1.09 9.29 -18.96
C LYS A 191 -0.80 9.18 -20.46
N ARG A 192 0.40 8.72 -20.85
CA ARG A 192 0.71 8.42 -22.26
C ARG A 192 -0.27 7.38 -22.83
N SER A 193 -0.53 6.31 -22.09
CA SER A 193 -1.49 5.27 -22.50
C SER A 193 -2.91 5.82 -22.69
N LEU A 194 -3.34 6.77 -21.85
CA LEU A 194 -4.64 7.45 -21.97
C LEU A 194 -4.67 8.43 -23.17
N ASP A 195 -3.61 9.21 -23.37
CA ASP A 195 -3.47 10.12 -24.51
C ASP A 195 -3.46 9.32 -25.84
N ASP A 196 -2.70 8.21 -25.90
CA ASP A 196 -2.65 7.28 -27.04
C ASP A 196 -4.03 6.67 -27.34
N LEU A 197 -4.71 6.12 -26.33
CA LEU A 197 -6.08 5.59 -26.48
C LEU A 197 -7.06 6.68 -26.96
N SER A 198 -6.93 7.91 -26.47
CA SER A 198 -7.79 9.02 -26.91
C SER A 198 -7.49 9.47 -28.35
N THR A 199 -6.25 9.39 -28.83
CA THR A 199 -5.95 9.63 -30.26
C THR A 199 -6.51 8.52 -31.14
N ARG A 200 -6.36 7.25 -30.73
CA ARG A 200 -6.95 6.09 -31.41
C ARG A 200 -8.47 6.20 -31.51
N GLU A 201 -9.15 6.51 -30.41
CA GLU A 201 -10.62 6.68 -30.38
C GLU A 201 -11.09 7.75 -31.37
N LYS A 202 -10.37 8.88 -31.47
CA LYS A 202 -10.67 9.95 -32.44
C LYS A 202 -10.44 9.50 -33.89
N MET A 203 -9.41 8.69 -34.14
CA MET A 203 -9.17 8.11 -35.47
C MET A 203 -10.26 7.09 -35.84
N GLU A 204 -10.62 6.17 -34.93
CA GLU A 204 -11.67 5.16 -35.16
C GLU A 204 -13.04 5.82 -35.40
N LYS A 205 -13.38 6.88 -34.64
CA LYS A 205 -14.58 7.70 -34.89
C LYS A 205 -14.57 8.34 -36.27
N ARG A 206 -13.47 9.00 -36.65
CA ARG A 206 -13.31 9.62 -37.98
C ARG A 206 -13.44 8.60 -39.12
N VAL A 207 -12.76 7.45 -39.02
CA VAL A 207 -12.83 6.38 -40.02
C VAL A 207 -14.24 5.79 -40.10
N SER A 208 -14.93 5.64 -38.97
CA SER A 208 -16.33 5.18 -38.93
C SER A 208 -17.27 6.17 -39.62
N GLU A 209 -17.07 7.48 -39.41
CA GLU A 209 -17.83 8.52 -40.13
C GLU A 209 -17.55 8.52 -41.64
N GLU A 210 -16.28 8.44 -42.06
CA GLU A 210 -15.89 8.42 -43.47
C GLU A 210 -16.42 7.16 -44.18
N LEU A 211 -16.34 5.99 -43.52
CA LEU A 211 -16.94 4.75 -44.01
C LEU A 211 -18.48 4.83 -44.09
N THR A 212 -19.14 5.42 -43.08
CA THR A 212 -20.60 5.60 -43.10
C THR A 212 -21.03 6.53 -44.25
N LYS A 213 -20.29 7.62 -44.48
CA LYS A 213 -20.54 8.55 -45.61
C LYS A 213 -20.37 7.83 -46.96
N PHE A 214 -19.34 6.99 -47.10
CA PHE A 214 -19.13 6.17 -48.30
C PHE A 214 -20.27 5.15 -48.51
N LEU A 215 -20.67 4.41 -47.48
CA LEU A 215 -21.73 3.41 -47.58
C LEU A 215 -23.09 4.04 -47.93
N VAL A 216 -23.43 5.19 -47.36
CA VAL A 216 -24.65 5.94 -47.71
C VAL A 216 -24.62 6.40 -49.18
N GLN A 217 -23.48 6.86 -49.68
CA GLN A 217 -23.32 7.25 -51.08
C GLN A 217 -23.42 6.05 -52.03
N ASP A 218 -22.87 4.89 -51.66
CA ASP A 218 -22.94 3.70 -52.52
C ASP A 218 -24.33 3.06 -52.53
N ILE A 219 -25.04 3.06 -51.38
CA ILE A 219 -26.44 2.64 -51.29
C ILE A 219 -27.30 3.50 -52.22
N ALA A 220 -27.23 4.83 -52.11
CA ALA A 220 -28.00 5.74 -52.97
C ALA A 220 -27.70 5.53 -54.47
N ARG A 221 -26.43 5.26 -54.83
CA ARG A 221 -25.98 4.93 -56.19
C ARG A 221 -26.48 3.57 -56.71
N ILE A 222 -26.79 2.64 -55.80
CA ILE A 222 -27.40 1.34 -56.13
C ILE A 222 -28.92 1.49 -56.24
N GLU A 223 -29.55 2.29 -55.37
CA GLU A 223 -30.97 2.62 -55.42
C GLU A 223 -31.35 3.36 -56.71
N GLU A 224 -30.59 4.39 -57.10
CA GLU A 224 -30.74 5.10 -58.38
C GLU A 224 -30.74 4.13 -59.58
N LYS A 225 -29.81 3.18 -59.61
CA LYS A 225 -29.75 2.15 -60.66
C LYS A 225 -30.92 1.15 -60.60
N ILE A 226 -31.40 0.82 -59.40
CA ILE A 226 -32.58 -0.02 -59.25
C ILE A 226 -33.79 0.69 -59.85
N GLU A 227 -33.94 2.00 -59.64
CA GLU A 227 -35.00 2.81 -60.28
C GLU A 227 -34.84 2.87 -61.81
N GLU A 228 -33.63 3.14 -62.34
CA GLU A 228 -33.33 3.09 -63.79
C GLU A 228 -33.77 1.75 -64.43
N TRP A 229 -33.41 0.62 -63.79
CA TRP A 229 -33.74 -0.72 -64.27
C TRP A 229 -35.22 -1.06 -64.10
N GLN A 230 -35.87 -0.61 -63.03
CA GLN A 230 -37.32 -0.76 -62.84
C GLN A 230 -38.08 0.01 -63.92
N GLU A 231 -37.78 1.30 -64.14
CA GLU A 231 -38.39 2.07 -65.21
C GLU A 231 -38.17 1.41 -66.58
N ARG A 232 -36.94 0.92 -66.85
CA ARG A 232 -36.60 0.26 -68.11
C ARG A 232 -37.43 -1.01 -68.31
N TYR A 233 -37.49 -1.88 -67.31
CA TYR A 233 -38.32 -3.08 -67.33
C TYR A 233 -39.79 -2.73 -67.59
N ASP A 234 -40.31 -1.69 -66.92
CA ASP A 234 -41.70 -1.27 -67.05
C ASP A 234 -41.99 -0.65 -68.44
N ARG A 235 -41.01 0.05 -69.04
CA ARG A 235 -41.06 0.53 -70.44
C ARG A 235 -41.08 -0.64 -71.44
N GLU A 236 -40.16 -1.60 -71.30
CA GLU A 236 -40.06 -2.78 -72.18
C GLU A 236 -41.30 -3.68 -72.05
N LYS A 237 -41.78 -3.92 -70.82
CA LYS A 237 -43.05 -4.63 -70.56
C LYS A 237 -44.24 -3.95 -71.24
N LYS A 238 -44.41 -2.63 -71.06
CA LYS A 238 -45.48 -1.84 -71.72
C LYS A 238 -45.36 -1.79 -73.25
N MET A 239 -44.18 -2.09 -73.81
CA MET A 239 -43.94 -2.24 -75.24
C MET A 239 -44.36 -3.65 -75.70
N TYR A 240 -43.85 -4.72 -75.08
CA TYR A 240 -44.24 -6.09 -75.44
C TYR A 240 -45.73 -6.36 -75.23
N GLU A 241 -46.34 -5.80 -74.18
CA GLU A 241 -47.80 -5.86 -73.97
C GLU A 241 -48.60 -5.19 -75.11
N LYS A 242 -48.04 -4.21 -75.84
CA LYS A 242 -48.67 -3.63 -77.03
C LYS A 242 -48.47 -4.51 -78.26
N GLU A 243 -47.28 -5.07 -78.43
CA GLU A 243 -46.97 -5.98 -79.55
C GLU A 243 -47.81 -7.27 -79.47
N ILE A 244 -47.88 -7.89 -78.30
CA ILE A 244 -48.74 -9.06 -78.04
C ILE A 244 -50.22 -8.73 -78.33
N ARG A 245 -50.69 -7.51 -78.04
CA ARG A 245 -52.06 -7.08 -78.38
C ARG A 245 -52.27 -6.89 -79.89
N LYS A 246 -51.31 -6.29 -80.61
CA LYS A 246 -51.37 -6.18 -82.07
C LYS A 246 -51.44 -7.56 -82.73
N VAL A 247 -50.52 -8.45 -82.38
CA VAL A 247 -50.45 -9.81 -82.94
C VAL A 247 -51.72 -10.61 -82.63
N ARG A 248 -52.35 -10.41 -81.47
CA ARG A 248 -53.68 -11.00 -81.18
C ARG A 248 -54.77 -10.48 -82.11
N ILE A 249 -54.87 -9.17 -82.29
CA ILE A 249 -55.84 -8.55 -83.20
C ILE A 249 -55.60 -9.03 -84.64
N GLU A 250 -54.35 -9.08 -85.10
CA GLU A 250 -53.98 -9.60 -86.42
C GLU A 250 -54.35 -11.09 -86.60
N ILE A 251 -54.22 -11.91 -85.56
CA ILE A 251 -54.69 -13.31 -85.57
C ILE A 251 -56.23 -13.38 -85.63
N GLU A 252 -56.92 -12.57 -84.82
CA GLU A 252 -58.39 -12.48 -84.79
C GLU A 252 -58.99 -11.90 -86.08
N GLU A 253 -58.23 -11.08 -86.82
CA GLU A 253 -58.55 -10.65 -88.19
C GLU A 253 -58.37 -11.80 -89.18
N ARG A 254 -57.21 -12.44 -89.23
CA ARG A 254 -56.95 -13.55 -90.17
C ARG A 254 -57.83 -14.77 -89.93
N GLN A 255 -58.28 -15.00 -88.70
CA GLN A 255 -59.28 -16.03 -88.40
C GLN A 255 -60.64 -15.70 -89.05
N ARG A 256 -61.11 -14.45 -88.95
CA ARG A 256 -62.33 -14.00 -89.63
C ARG A 256 -62.20 -14.05 -91.16
N ASP A 257 -61.07 -13.63 -91.72
CA ASP A 257 -60.79 -13.71 -93.16
C ASP A 257 -60.88 -15.17 -93.66
N LEU A 258 -60.33 -16.13 -92.89
CA LEU A 258 -60.37 -17.55 -93.21
C LEU A 258 -61.78 -18.14 -93.05
N GLU A 259 -62.55 -17.73 -92.05
CA GLU A 259 -63.95 -18.14 -91.87
C GLU A 259 -64.83 -17.62 -93.02
N GLU A 260 -64.68 -16.35 -93.41
CA GLU A 260 -65.39 -15.74 -94.54
C GLU A 260 -65.04 -16.42 -95.87
N LEU A 261 -63.76 -16.65 -96.15
CA LEU A 261 -63.30 -17.35 -97.36
C LEU A 261 -63.76 -18.82 -97.37
N THR A 262 -63.80 -19.49 -96.22
CA THR A 262 -64.30 -20.87 -96.10
C THR A 262 -65.81 -20.95 -96.36
N ARG A 263 -66.58 -19.95 -95.92
CA ARG A 263 -68.01 -19.81 -96.24
C ARG A 263 -68.19 -19.56 -97.74
N GLU A 264 -67.50 -18.57 -98.32
CA GLU A 264 -67.59 -18.31 -99.77
C GLU A 264 -67.24 -19.55 -100.60
N TYR A 265 -66.22 -20.31 -100.18
CA TYR A 265 -65.82 -21.54 -100.87
C TYR A 265 -66.93 -22.59 -100.83
N ARG A 266 -67.63 -22.77 -99.70
CA ARG A 266 -68.82 -23.64 -99.62
C ARG A 266 -69.93 -23.15 -100.54
N GLU A 267 -70.32 -21.88 -100.46
CA GLU A 267 -71.40 -21.31 -101.28
C GLU A 267 -71.11 -21.48 -102.79
N LYS A 268 -69.85 -21.27 -103.20
CA LYS A 268 -69.41 -21.46 -104.59
C LYS A 268 -69.35 -22.94 -104.99
N GLN A 269 -68.95 -23.83 -104.10
CA GLN A 269 -68.94 -25.28 -104.33
C GLN A 269 -70.36 -25.84 -104.44
N GLU A 270 -71.25 -25.48 -103.52
CA GLU A 270 -72.68 -25.84 -103.54
C GLU A 270 -73.36 -25.36 -104.84
N PHE A 271 -73.05 -24.15 -105.31
CA PHE A 271 -73.51 -23.64 -106.60
C PHE A 271 -72.96 -24.44 -107.79
N ILE A 272 -71.66 -24.81 -107.79
CA ILE A 272 -71.04 -25.63 -108.84
C ILE A 272 -71.70 -27.02 -108.88
N ASP A 273 -71.90 -27.66 -107.73
CA ASP A 273 -72.50 -28.99 -107.65
C ASP A 273 -73.96 -28.97 -108.09
N ALA A 274 -74.73 -27.95 -107.69
CA ALA A 274 -76.10 -27.74 -108.19
C ALA A 274 -76.15 -27.54 -109.72
N TYR A 275 -75.24 -26.71 -110.27
CA TYR A 275 -75.14 -26.49 -111.71
C TYR A 275 -74.72 -27.75 -112.48
N LEU A 276 -73.83 -28.57 -111.92
CA LEU A 276 -73.44 -29.86 -112.52
C LEU A 276 -74.62 -30.84 -112.54
N VAL A 277 -75.41 -30.90 -111.47
CA VAL A 277 -76.65 -31.70 -111.40
C VAL A 277 -77.68 -31.22 -112.43
N GLU A 278 -77.94 -29.90 -112.52
CA GLU A 278 -78.87 -29.34 -113.52
C GLU A 278 -78.39 -29.60 -114.96
N LYS A 279 -77.10 -29.39 -115.22
CA LYS A 279 -76.48 -29.65 -116.53
C LYS A 279 -76.58 -31.12 -116.92
N GLU A 280 -76.44 -32.06 -115.98
CA GLU A 280 -76.65 -33.47 -116.26
C GLU A 280 -78.14 -33.83 -116.45
N ALA A 281 -79.05 -33.23 -115.67
CA ALA A 281 -80.48 -33.39 -115.87
C ALA A 281 -80.91 -32.91 -117.27
N LEU A 282 -80.40 -31.75 -117.71
CA LEU A 282 -80.63 -31.21 -119.06
C LEU A 282 -80.00 -32.08 -120.16
N ARG A 283 -78.83 -32.68 -119.92
CA ARG A 283 -78.22 -33.69 -120.81
C ARG A 283 -79.15 -34.90 -120.97
N LYS A 284 -79.56 -35.51 -119.86
CA LYS A 284 -80.47 -36.68 -119.84
C LYS A 284 -81.83 -36.36 -120.49
N TRP A 285 -82.34 -35.13 -120.30
CA TRP A 285 -83.56 -34.67 -120.96
C TRP A 285 -83.39 -34.54 -122.48
N LYS A 286 -82.28 -33.96 -122.96
CA LYS A 286 -81.99 -33.88 -124.41
C LYS A 286 -81.79 -35.24 -125.05
N GLU A 287 -81.04 -36.13 -124.40
CA GLU A 287 -80.85 -37.53 -124.84
C GLU A 287 -82.21 -38.25 -124.95
N HIS A 288 -83.12 -38.01 -124.00
CA HIS A 288 -84.48 -38.55 -124.05
C HIS A 288 -85.32 -37.92 -125.18
N GLU A 289 -85.28 -36.60 -125.38
CA GLU A 289 -86.02 -35.94 -126.47
C GLU A 289 -85.48 -36.33 -127.85
N GLU A 290 -84.16 -36.52 -127.99
CA GLU A 290 -83.52 -37.04 -129.21
C GLU A 290 -83.95 -38.48 -129.49
N HIS A 291 -83.96 -39.34 -128.47
CA HIS A 291 -84.46 -40.71 -128.59
C HIS A 291 -85.96 -40.75 -128.97
N MET A 292 -86.78 -39.86 -128.39
CA MET A 292 -88.19 -39.72 -128.72
C MET A 292 -88.39 -39.16 -130.14
N ARG A 293 -87.57 -38.20 -130.60
CA ARG A 293 -87.57 -37.71 -131.98
C ARG A 293 -87.14 -38.78 -132.98
N GLU A 294 -86.13 -39.59 -132.67
CA GLU A 294 -85.77 -40.76 -133.47
C GLU A 294 -86.92 -41.77 -133.57
N CYS A 295 -87.56 -42.10 -132.45
CA CYS A 295 -88.69 -43.02 -132.44
C CYS A 295 -89.89 -42.47 -133.23
N ALA A 296 -90.18 -41.17 -133.10
CA ALA A 296 -91.19 -40.49 -133.91
C ALA A 296 -90.83 -40.49 -135.41
N ILE A 297 -89.56 -40.30 -135.79
CA ILE A 297 -89.10 -40.40 -137.18
C ILE A 297 -89.25 -41.83 -137.71
N LYS A 298 -88.89 -42.85 -136.93
CA LYS A 298 -89.06 -44.27 -137.27
C LYS A 298 -90.55 -44.61 -137.49
N VAL A 299 -91.44 -44.13 -136.61
CA VAL A 299 -92.90 -44.28 -136.74
C VAL A 299 -93.45 -43.51 -137.97
N GLN A 300 -93.01 -42.28 -138.21
CA GLN A 300 -93.42 -41.51 -139.40
C GLN A 300 -92.92 -42.16 -140.70
N ALA A 301 -91.70 -42.68 -140.74
CA ALA A 301 -91.14 -43.38 -141.90
C ALA A 301 -91.88 -44.70 -142.17
N TRP A 302 -92.19 -45.46 -141.11
CA TRP A 302 -93.07 -46.63 -141.19
C TRP A 302 -94.44 -46.25 -141.74
N TRP A 303 -95.08 -45.20 -141.21
CA TRP A 303 -96.41 -44.77 -141.67
C TRP A 303 -96.42 -44.25 -143.11
N ARG A 304 -95.43 -43.44 -143.52
CA ARG A 304 -95.24 -43.02 -144.92
C ARG A 304 -95.08 -44.24 -145.84
N GLY A 305 -94.26 -45.23 -145.44
CA GLY A 305 -94.11 -46.49 -146.16
C GLY A 305 -95.39 -47.34 -146.21
N VAL A 306 -96.21 -47.32 -145.15
CA VAL A 306 -97.53 -47.96 -145.12
C VAL A 306 -98.51 -47.26 -146.06
N MET A 307 -98.55 -45.91 -146.10
CA MET A 307 -99.41 -45.17 -147.02
C MET A 307 -99.08 -45.47 -148.49
N VAL A 308 -97.78 -45.51 -148.85
CA VAL A 308 -97.34 -45.91 -150.20
C VAL A 308 -97.73 -47.36 -150.50
N ARG A 309 -97.38 -48.32 -149.63
CA ARG A 309 -97.67 -49.75 -149.85
C ARG A 309 -99.17 -50.09 -149.89
N ARG A 310 -100.01 -49.36 -149.14
CA ARG A 310 -101.47 -49.52 -149.14
C ARG A 310 -102.20 -48.56 -150.10
N LYS A 311 -101.47 -47.78 -150.91
CA LYS A 311 -102.00 -46.83 -151.92
C LYS A 311 -103.03 -45.84 -151.34
N LEU A 312 -102.74 -45.32 -150.14
CA LEU A 312 -103.57 -44.33 -149.44
C LEU A 312 -103.07 -42.90 -149.73
N GLY A 313 -104.00 -41.95 -149.79
CA GLY A 313 -103.68 -40.56 -150.13
C GLY A 313 -103.32 -40.37 -151.61
N PRO A 314 -102.34 -39.48 -151.95
CA PRO A 314 -102.02 -39.11 -153.33
C PRO A 314 -101.54 -40.23 -154.28
N TYR A 315 -101.25 -41.43 -153.77
CA TYR A 315 -100.66 -42.54 -154.53
C TYR A 315 -101.70 -43.52 -155.11
N ARG A 316 -102.93 -43.04 -155.39
CA ARG A 316 -104.02 -43.84 -155.97
C ARG A 316 -104.14 -43.58 -157.49
N PRO A 317 -103.86 -44.56 -158.37
CA PRO A 317 -103.99 -44.36 -159.82
C PRO A 317 -105.46 -44.32 -160.29
N GLU A 318 -105.72 -43.52 -161.33
CA GLU A 318 -107.00 -43.50 -162.06
C GLU A 318 -107.01 -44.47 -163.25
N GLU A 319 -108.16 -45.05 -163.57
CA GLU A 319 -108.40 -45.72 -164.86
C GLU A 319 -109.73 -45.30 -165.50
N LYS A 320 -109.72 -45.17 -166.84
CA LYS A 320 -110.82 -44.76 -167.74
C LYS A 320 -110.63 -45.54 -169.06
N LYS A 321 -111.61 -45.97 -169.86
CA LYS A 321 -113.10 -46.08 -169.84
C LYS A 321 -113.49 -46.93 -171.07
N LYS A 322 -114.57 -47.74 -171.04
CA LYS A 322 -115.30 -48.22 -172.25
C LYS A 322 -116.83 -48.18 -172.04
N LYS A 323 -117.63 -48.30 -173.12
CA LYS A 323 -119.05 -47.85 -173.21
C LYS A 323 -119.93 -48.78 -174.08
N ARG A 324 -121.27 -48.60 -173.96
CA ARG A 324 -122.43 -49.23 -174.68
C ARG A 324 -122.94 -50.54 -174.02
N SER A 325 -124.25 -50.86 -173.94
CA SER A 325 -125.51 -50.21 -174.41
C SER A 325 -126.69 -50.71 -173.50
N ILE A 326 -127.72 -49.93 -173.10
CA ILE A 326 -128.83 -49.33 -173.88
C ILE A 326 -129.61 -50.45 -174.62
N LYS A 327 -130.88 -50.79 -174.38
CA LYS A 327 -132.05 -50.32 -173.54
C LYS A 327 -132.96 -51.58 -173.34
N ALA A 328 -134.01 -51.72 -172.51
CA ALA A 328 -134.66 -51.01 -171.37
C ALA A 328 -135.66 -52.06 -170.75
N LYS A 329 -136.82 -51.86 -170.09
CA LYS A 329 -137.65 -50.70 -169.65
C LYS A 329 -138.65 -51.19 -168.55
N LYS A 330 -138.81 -50.46 -167.44
CA LYS A 330 -140.14 -50.20 -166.81
C LYS A 330 -140.10 -48.85 -166.13
#